data_AF-N1ZI79-F1
#
_entry.id   AF-N1ZI79-F1
#
_cell.length_a   1.000
_cell.length_b   1.000
_cell.length_c   1.000
_cell.angle_alpha   90.00
_cell.angle_beta   90.00
_cell.angle_gamma   90.00
#
_symmetry.space_group_name_H-M   'P 1'
#
loop_
_entity.id
_entity.type
_entity.pdbx_description
1 polymer ?
#
loop_
_entity_poly.entity_id
_entity_poly.type
_entity_poly.pdbx_seq_one_letter_code
_entity_poly.pdbx_strand_id
1 'polypeptide(L)'
;MKEEKELVIHLGILTFLAALLGVSIYRIKKGLDTKQVFSVFWAYSGIDYIVKYRKSKKKYDIVMAILNFANAILLTLLQYKENKQK
;
A
#
# COMPACT_ATOMS: atom_id res chain seq x y z
N MET A 1 -9.53 13.85 23.47
CA MET A 1 -9.11 12.44 23.67
C MET A 1 -9.43 11.47 22.52
N LYS A 2 -10.69 11.29 22.06
CA LYS A 2 -10.98 10.41 20.89
C LYS A 2 -10.46 11.01 19.58
N GLU A 3 -10.71 12.30 19.36
CA GLU A 3 -10.27 13.03 18.16
C GLU A 3 -8.75 13.18 18.08
N GLU A 4 -8.06 13.42 19.20
CA GLU A 4 -6.59 13.48 19.24
C GLU A 4 -5.95 12.14 18.88
N LYS A 5 -6.51 11.00 19.33
CA LYS A 5 -6.04 9.67 18.91
C LYS A 5 -6.24 9.44 17.42
N GLU A 6 -7.36 9.91 16.87
CA GLU A 6 -7.66 9.78 15.46
C GLU A 6 -6.73 10.64 14.60
N LEU A 7 -6.39 11.85 15.06
CA LEU A 7 -5.42 12.75 14.45
C LEU A 7 -4.01 12.14 14.40
N VAL A 8 -3.54 11.55 15.51
CA VAL A 8 -2.22 10.89 15.58
C VAL A 8 -2.15 9.71 14.61
N ILE A 9 -3.23 8.93 14.49
CA ILE A 9 -3.29 7.82 13.52
C ILE A 9 -3.22 8.34 12.09
N HIS A 10 -3.97 9.40 11.76
CA HIS A 10 -3.95 10.00 10.42
C HIS A 10 -2.58 10.59 10.08
N LEU A 11 -1.94 11.27 11.03
CA LEU A 11 -0.57 11.76 10.89
C LEU A 11 0.41 10.61 10.65
N GLY A 12 0.34 9.53 11.44
CA GLY A 12 1.17 8.35 11.26
C GLY A 12 1.01 7.71 9.87
N ILE A 13 -0.22 7.61 9.38
CA ILE A 13 -0.51 7.11 8.02
C ILE A 13 0.07 8.07 6.97
N LEU A 14 -0.13 9.38 7.10
CA LEU A 14 0.41 10.39 6.18
C LEU A 14 1.94 10.37 6.11
N THR A 15 2.62 10.31 7.27
CA THR A 15 4.08 10.23 7.34
C THR A 15 4.59 8.94 6.71
N PHE A 16 3.89 7.82 6.93
CA PHE A 16 4.22 6.53 6.32
C PHE A 16 4.05 6.56 4.79
N LEU A 17 2.95 7.13 4.28
CA LEU A 17 2.71 7.30 2.85
C LEU A 17 3.78 8.22 2.21
N ALA A 18 4.16 9.31 2.89
CA ALA A 18 5.21 10.21 2.43
C ALA A 18 6.59 9.53 2.39
N ALA A 19 6.91 8.71 3.39
CA ALA A 19 8.14 7.91 3.40
C ALA A 19 8.17 6.89 2.26
N LEU A 20 7.04 6.21 2.00
CA LEU A 20 6.89 5.29 0.88
C LEU A 20 7.04 6.01 -0.47
N LEU A 21 6.45 7.19 -0.62
CA LEU A 21 6.62 8.02 -1.81
C LEU A 21 8.08 8.45 -2.00
N GLY A 22 8.76 8.89 -0.94
CA GLY A 22 10.18 9.27 -0.98
C GLY A 22 11.09 8.10 -1.37
N VAL A 23 10.88 6.92 -0.79
CA VAL A 23 11.59 5.69 -1.15
C VAL A 23 11.30 5.28 -2.60
N SER A 24 10.06 5.45 -3.06
CA SER A 24 9.67 5.14 -4.43
C SER A 24 10.37 6.06 -5.44
N ILE A 25 10.35 7.37 -5.20
CA ILE A 25 11.04 8.37 -6.04
C ILE A 25 12.56 8.13 -6.06
N TYR A 26 13.15 7.83 -4.91
CA TYR A 26 14.58 7.52 -4.81
C TYR A 26 14.95 6.25 -5.60
N ARG A 27 14.12 5.20 -5.51
CA ARG A 27 14.33 3.95 -6.24
C ARG A 27 14.13 4.10 -7.76
N ILE A 28 13.13 4.90 -8.19
CA ILE A 28 12.97 5.32 -9.59
C ILE A 28 14.26 5.99 -10.10
N LYS A 29 14.79 6.96 -9.34
CA LYS A 29 16.04 7.65 -9.69
C LYS A 29 17.26 6.73 -9.77
N LYS A 30 17.24 5.59 -9.09
CA LYS A 30 18.32 4.60 -9.06
C LYS A 30 18.12 3.42 -10.02
N GLY A 31 17.06 3.43 -10.83
CA GLY A 31 16.74 2.34 -11.76
C GLY A 31 16.34 1.03 -11.07
N LEU A 32 15.94 1.11 -9.79
CA LEU A 32 15.46 -0.03 -9.01
C LEU A 32 13.98 -0.29 -9.32
N ASP A 33 13.58 -1.56 -9.27
CA ASP A 33 12.26 -1.99 -9.68
C ASP A 33 11.16 -1.39 -8.79
N THR A 34 10.41 -0.46 -9.40
CA THR A 34 9.30 0.28 -8.80
C THR A 34 8.14 -0.64 -8.46
N LYS A 35 7.98 -1.75 -9.18
CA LYS A 35 6.86 -2.66 -9.05
C LYS A 35 6.89 -3.41 -7.72
N GLN A 36 8.08 -3.80 -7.24
CA GLN A 36 8.24 -4.34 -5.88
C GLN A 36 7.86 -3.34 -4.79
N VAL A 37 8.21 -2.07 -4.94
CA VAL A 37 7.92 -1.05 -3.93
C VAL A 37 6.41 -0.81 -3.86
N PHE A 38 5.79 -0.65 -5.02
CA PHE A 38 4.34 -0.44 -5.09
C PHE A 38 3.56 -1.70 -4.71
N SER A 39 4.03 -2.91 -5.01
CA SER A 39 3.33 -4.13 -4.61
C SER A 39 3.23 -4.26 -3.09
N VAL A 40 4.32 -3.98 -2.37
CA VAL A 40 4.34 -3.96 -0.90
C VAL A 40 3.44 -2.85 -0.34
N PHE A 41 3.47 -1.65 -0.95
CA PHE A 41 2.57 -0.54 -0.59
C PHE A 41 1.10 -0.93 -0.69
N TRP A 42 0.69 -1.54 -1.81
CA TRP A 42 -0.68 -1.92 -2.05
C TRP A 42 -1.11 -3.07 -1.12
N ALA A 43 -0.23 -4.03 -0.84
CA ALA A 43 -0.50 -5.09 0.13
C ALA A 43 -0.76 -4.51 1.53
N TYR A 44 0.07 -3.57 1.98
CA TYR A 44 -0.11 -2.92 3.28
C TYR A 44 -1.42 -2.11 3.35
N SER A 45 -1.73 -1.36 2.29
CA SER A 45 -3.01 -0.65 2.18
C SER A 45 -4.20 -1.62 2.25
N GLY A 46 -4.10 -2.79 1.61
CA GLY A 46 -5.12 -3.83 1.71
C GLY A 46 -5.34 -4.34 3.13
N ILE A 47 -4.26 -4.55 3.89
CA ILE A 47 -4.31 -4.97 5.30
C ILE A 47 -4.98 -3.88 6.17
N ASP A 48 -4.64 -2.60 5.98
CA ASP A 48 -5.27 -1.50 6.73
C ASP A 48 -6.79 -1.46 6.52
N TYR A 49 -7.25 -1.64 5.28
CA TYR A 49 -8.67 -1.73 4.97
C TYR A 49 -9.34 -2.98 5.55
N ILE A 50 -8.65 -4.12 5.68
CA ILE A 50 -9.16 -5.27 6.44
C ILE A 50 -9.35 -4.92 7.92
N VAL A 51 -8.39 -4.23 8.53
CA VAL A 51 -8.48 -3.82 9.93
C VAL A 51 -9.63 -2.84 10.14
N LYS A 52 -9.80 -1.87 9.22
CA LYS A 52 -10.94 -0.95 9.20
C LYS A 52 -12.26 -1.70 9.05
N TYR A 53 -12.35 -2.63 8.10
CA TYR A 53 -13.54 -3.47 7.90
C TYR A 53 -13.89 -4.28 9.15
N ARG A 54 -12.90 -4.86 9.85
CA ARG A 54 -13.15 -5.60 11.10
C ARG A 54 -13.82 -4.73 12.16
N LYS A 55 -13.49 -3.43 12.20
CA LYS A 55 -14.06 -2.46 13.13
C LYS A 55 -15.40 -1.89 12.66
N SER A 56 -15.54 -1.55 11.38
CA SER A 56 -16.68 -0.79 10.83
C SER A 56 -17.78 -1.69 10.24
N LYS A 57 -17.42 -2.91 9.80
CA LYS A 57 -18.23 -3.82 8.96
C LYS A 57 -18.78 -3.20 7.67
N LYS A 58 -18.23 -2.06 7.21
CA LYS A 58 -18.70 -1.38 5.99
C LYS A 58 -18.26 -2.10 4.73
N LYS A 59 -19.19 -2.34 3.80
CA LYS A 59 -18.91 -3.01 2.52
C LYS A 59 -17.82 -2.29 1.69
N TYR A 60 -17.72 -0.97 1.80
CA TYR A 60 -16.67 -0.20 1.14
C TYR A 60 -15.26 -0.65 1.56
N ASP A 61 -15.02 -0.86 2.85
CA ASP A 61 -13.69 -1.20 3.37
C ASP A 61 -13.20 -2.55 2.85
N ILE A 62 -14.09 -3.55 2.77
CA ILE A 62 -13.73 -4.86 2.22
C ILE A 62 -13.47 -4.80 0.70
N VAL A 63 -14.21 -3.98 -0.06
CA VAL A 63 -13.95 -3.78 -1.49
C VAL A 63 -12.59 -3.12 -1.71
N MET A 64 -12.27 -2.08 -0.93
CA MET A 64 -10.96 -1.42 -0.99
C MET A 64 -9.82 -2.37 -0.62
N ALA A 65 -10.01 -3.24 0.37
CA ALA A 65 -9.03 -4.26 0.70
C ALA A 65 -8.73 -5.19 -0.48
N ILE A 66 -9.77 -5.73 -1.12
CA ILE A 66 -9.65 -6.64 -2.26
C ILE A 66 -8.93 -5.98 -3.44
N LEU A 67 -9.30 -4.74 -3.80
CA LEU A 67 -8.67 -4.00 -4.89
C LEU A 67 -7.17 -3.77 -4.63
N ASN A 68 -6.82 -3.43 -3.40
CA ASN A 68 -5.42 -3.21 -3.01
C ASN A 68 -4.60 -4.51 -3.06
N PHE A 69 -5.15 -5.65 -2.62
CA PHE A 69 -4.46 -6.93 -2.78
C PHE A 69 -4.33 -7.35 -4.25
N ALA A 70 -5.35 -7.11 -5.08
CA ALA A 70 -5.28 -7.38 -6.51
C ALA A 70 -4.17 -6.57 -7.19
N ASN A 71 -4.03 -5.27 -6.85
CA ASN A 71 -2.94 -4.42 -7.34
C ASN A 71 -1.57 -4.94 -6.90
N ALA A 72 -1.43 -5.38 -5.65
CA ALA A 72 -0.18 -5.94 -5.15
C ALA A 72 0.24 -7.20 -5.93
N ILE A 73 -0.71 -8.11 -6.17
CA ILE A 73 -0.49 -9.34 -6.95
C ILE A 73 -0.12 -9.00 -8.39
N LEU A 74 -0.86 -8.10 -9.03
CA LEU A 74 -0.63 -7.72 -10.43
C LEU A 74 0.77 -7.13 -10.64
N LEU A 75 1.21 -6.24 -9.75
CA LEU A 75 2.56 -5.66 -9.81
C LEU A 75 3.65 -6.70 -9.57
N THR A 76 3.41 -7.64 -8.65
CA THR A 76 4.35 -8.75 -8.39
C THR A 76 4.47 -9.66 -9.62
N LEU A 77 3.36 -9.98 -10.28
CA LEU A 77 3.35 -10.78 -11.51
C LEU A 77 4.02 -10.06 -12.68
N LEU A 78 3.78 -8.75 -12.82
CA LEU A 78 4.45 -7.93 -13.83
C LEU A 78 5.97 -7.91 -13.62
N GLN A 79 6.42 -7.81 -12.38
CA GLN A 79 7.85 -7.88 -12.06
C GLN A 79 8.44 -9.26 -12.35
N TYR A 80 7.73 -10.32 -11.97
CA TYR A 80 8.17 -11.68 -12.24
C TYR A 80 8.34 -11.95 -13.75
N LYS A 81 7.43 -11.43 -14.58
CA LYS A 81 7.52 -11.54 -16.03
C LYS A 81 8.75 -10.81 -16.58
N GLU A 82 9.02 -9.59 -16.13
CA GLU A 82 10.18 -8.82 -16.61
C GLU A 82 11.51 -9.44 -16.21
N ASN A 83 11.61 -9.99 -14.99
CA ASN A 83 12.81 -10.71 -14.56
C ASN A 83 13.04 -12.02 -15.32
N LYS A 84 11.99 -12.63 -15.90
CA LYS A 84 12.12 -13.82 -16.77
C LYS A 84 12.54 -13.48 -18.20
N GLN A 85 12.41 -12.22 -18.62
CA GLN A 85 12.74 -11.75 -19.96
C GLN A 85 14.14 -11.11 -20.06
N LYS A 86 14.82 -10.94 -18.93
CA LYS A 86 16.24 -10.52 -18.84
C LYS A 86 17.12 -11.74 -18.63
#